data_AF-A0A420AR59-F1
#
_entry.id   AF-A0A420AR59-F1
#
_cell.length_a   1.000
_cell.length_b   1.000
_cell.length_c   1.000
_cell.angle_alpha   90.00
_cell.angle_beta   90.00
_cell.angle_gamma   90.00
#
_symmetry.space_group_name_H-M   'P 1'
#
loop_
_entity.id
_entity.type
_entity.pdbx_description
1 polymer ?
#
loop_
_entity_poly.entity_id
_entity_poly.type
_entity_poly.pdbx_seq_one_letter_code
_entity_poly.pdbx_strand_id
1 'polypeptide(L)'
;MTTNSIKVYTVVSKEIKEDPDVFTNLEGVFSTYEKAQEYIDHFFGNAKYGYRSIVPTFLDPFQDEIQNNDSYYSISSQLIDNKLEIEICKTSFAVVLSEVGRLRVDDATSEKPMEINLHCFARSEEKAIEKFNNLISDYAKEHNLHFLTSPYRITDSDQCY
;
A
#
# COMPACT_ATOMS: atom_id res chain seq x y z
N MET A 1 28.37 -3.08 17.86
CA MET A 1 27.84 -4.40 18.22
C MET A 1 27.01 -4.87 17.04
N THR A 2 27.36 -5.99 16.41
CA THR A 2 26.55 -6.58 15.33
C THR A 2 25.35 -7.25 15.97
N THR A 3 24.17 -6.64 15.85
CA THR A 3 22.90 -7.30 16.16
C THR A 3 22.68 -8.36 15.10
N ASN A 4 23.02 -9.61 15.40
CA ASN A 4 22.63 -10.73 14.57
C ASN A 4 21.11 -10.73 14.49
N SER A 5 20.56 -10.58 13.29
CA SER A 5 19.13 -10.62 13.06
C SER A 5 18.60 -11.98 13.51
N ILE A 6 17.80 -12.00 14.58
CA ILE A 6 17.21 -13.22 15.09
C ILE A 6 16.10 -13.62 14.13
N LYS A 7 16.20 -14.82 13.56
CA LYS A 7 15.15 -15.41 12.73
C LYS A 7 13.99 -15.85 13.63
N VAL A 8 12.80 -15.37 13.34
CA VAL A 8 11.53 -15.75 13.97
C VAL A 8 10.59 -16.33 12.92
N TYR A 9 9.51 -16.97 13.35
CA TYR A 9 8.57 -17.70 12.50
C TYR A 9 7.18 -17.16 12.78
N THR A 10 6.63 -16.48 11.79
CA THR A 10 5.41 -15.69 11.91
C THR A 10 4.25 -16.43 11.28
N VAL A 11 3.20 -16.69 12.06
CA VAL A 11 1.95 -17.28 11.55
C VAL A 11 1.07 -16.16 11.05
N VAL A 12 0.72 -16.21 9.78
CA VAL A 12 -0.23 -15.30 9.15
C VAL A 12 -1.46 -16.07 8.70
N SER A 13 -2.64 -15.48 8.85
CA SER A 13 -3.89 -16.06 8.36
C SER A 13 -4.43 -15.31 7.15
N LYS A 14 -5.04 -16.09 6.26
CA LYS A 14 -5.82 -15.62 5.12
C LYS A 14 -7.23 -16.18 5.24
N GLU A 15 -8.19 -15.30 5.50
CA GLU A 15 -9.61 -15.68 5.45
C GLU A 15 -10.09 -15.67 4.00
N ILE A 16 -10.76 -16.75 3.57
CA ILE A 16 -11.43 -16.80 2.28
C ILE A 16 -12.91 -16.60 2.55
N LYS A 17 -13.33 -15.35 2.57
CA LYS A 17 -14.73 -14.99 2.34
C LYS A 17 -14.75 -13.98 1.21
N GLU A 18 -15.03 -14.50 0.01
CA GLU A 18 -15.61 -13.88 -1.21
C GLU A 18 -15.19 -12.46 -1.65
N ASP A 19 -14.26 -11.81 -0.98
CA ASP A 19 -13.75 -10.48 -1.28
C ASP A 19 -12.24 -10.58 -1.58
N PRO A 20 -11.76 -10.13 -2.75
CA PRO A 20 -10.34 -10.15 -3.11
C PRO A 20 -9.46 -9.19 -2.29
N ASP A 21 -10.06 -8.39 -1.40
CA ASP A 21 -9.36 -7.57 -0.41
C ASP A 21 -8.90 -8.42 0.78
N VAL A 22 -7.83 -9.18 0.52
CA VAL A 22 -7.26 -10.16 1.42
C VAL A 22 -6.54 -9.46 2.59
N PHE A 23 -7.21 -9.40 3.74
CA PHE A 23 -6.56 -9.11 5.01
C PHE A 23 -5.57 -10.23 5.35
N THR A 24 -4.31 -9.88 5.55
CA THR A 24 -3.30 -10.78 6.14
C THR A 24 -3.18 -10.42 7.62
N ASN A 25 -3.76 -11.24 8.50
CA ASN A 25 -3.68 -11.00 9.94
C ASN A 25 -2.45 -11.71 10.53
N LEU A 26 -1.69 -11.00 11.36
CA LEU A 26 -0.63 -11.57 12.19
C LEU A 26 -1.26 -12.31 13.37
N GLU A 27 -1.08 -13.63 13.43
CA GLU A 27 -1.67 -14.50 14.47
C GLU A 27 -0.68 -14.80 15.61
N GLY A 28 0.63 -14.85 15.29
CA GLY A 28 1.66 -15.11 16.30
C GLY A 28 3.08 -15.11 15.74
N VAL A 29 4.05 -14.85 16.61
CA VAL A 29 5.49 -14.86 16.29
C VAL A 29 6.20 -15.86 17.20
N PHE A 30 6.95 -16.77 16.60
CA PHE A 30 7.58 -17.89 17.30
C PHE A 30 9.08 -17.92 17.09
N SER A 31 9.82 -18.41 18.09
CA SER A 31 11.29 -18.53 18.01
C SER A 31 11.76 -19.65 17.09
N THR A 32 10.90 -20.64 16.81
CA THR A 32 11.21 -21.76 15.91
C THR A 32 10.01 -22.10 15.04
N TYR A 33 10.24 -22.78 13.92
CA TYR A 33 9.19 -23.20 12.98
C TYR A 33 8.25 -24.22 13.63
N GLU A 34 8.81 -25.16 14.40
CA GLU A 34 8.08 -26.25 15.04
C GLU A 34 7.04 -25.70 16.02
N LYS A 35 7.37 -24.65 16.78
CA LYS A 35 6.43 -23.98 17.67
C LYS A 35 5.30 -23.27 16.92
N ALA A 36 5.61 -22.67 15.76
CA ALA A 36 4.59 -22.06 14.91
C ALA A 36 3.65 -23.12 14.32
N GLN A 37 4.18 -24.29 13.95
CA GLN A 37 3.38 -25.41 13.42
C GLN A 37 2.51 -26.04 14.51
N GLU A 38 3.06 -26.29 15.70
CA GLU A 38 2.28 -26.77 16.85
C GLU A 38 1.12 -25.83 17.20
N TYR A 39 1.34 -24.51 17.12
CA TYR A 39 0.28 -23.51 17.30
C TYR A 39 -0.83 -23.66 16.25
N ILE A 40 -0.48 -23.80 14.96
CA ILE A 40 -1.46 -24.01 13.89
C ILE A 40 -2.24 -25.30 14.13
N ASP A 41 -1.55 -26.41 14.42
CA ASP A 41 -2.18 -27.71 14.60
C ASP A 41 -3.12 -27.73 15.81
N HIS A 42 -2.72 -27.09 16.91
CA HIS A 42 -3.48 -27.04 18.16
C HIS A 42 -4.75 -26.20 18.05
N PHE A 43 -4.66 -25.00 17.48
CA PHE A 43 -5.78 -24.05 17.45
C PHE A 43 -6.60 -24.12 16.16
N PHE A 44 -6.01 -24.59 15.06
CA PHE A 44 -6.59 -24.49 13.72
C PHE A 44 -6.52 -25.79 12.91
N GLY A 45 -6.06 -26.91 13.49
CA GLY A 45 -5.91 -28.19 12.78
C GLY A 45 -7.20 -28.73 12.12
N ASN A 46 -8.37 -28.23 12.52
CA ASN A 46 -9.68 -28.60 11.95
C ASN A 46 -10.39 -27.44 11.21
N ALA A 47 -9.71 -26.31 10.96
CA ALA A 47 -10.31 -25.14 10.32
C ALA A 47 -10.65 -25.43 8.84
N LYS A 48 -11.91 -25.20 8.44
CA LYS A 48 -12.40 -25.47 7.08
C LYS A 48 -12.29 -24.29 6.11
N TYR A 49 -12.21 -23.06 6.61
CA TYR A 49 -12.38 -21.83 5.80
C TYR A 49 -11.34 -20.74 6.08
N GLY A 50 -10.07 -21.12 6.23
CA GLY A 50 -8.98 -20.16 6.29
C GLY A 50 -7.63 -20.85 6.32
N TYR A 51 -6.70 -20.37 5.51
CA TYR A 51 -5.36 -20.93 5.41
C TYR A 51 -4.43 -20.17 6.36
N ARG A 52 -3.61 -20.89 7.13
CA ARG A 52 -2.50 -20.31 7.88
C ARG A 52 -1.19 -20.73 7.23
N SER A 53 -0.27 -19.79 7.12
CA SER A 53 1.07 -20.03 6.59
C SER A 53 2.11 -19.51 7.58
N ILE A 54 3.20 -20.26 7.73
CA ILE A 54 4.35 -19.86 8.55
C ILE A 54 5.34 -19.17 7.63
N VAL A 55 5.60 -17.89 7.90
CA VAL A 55 6.59 -17.08 7.18
C VAL A 55 7.81 -16.91 8.10
N PRO A 56 9.01 -17.38 7.71
CA PRO A 56 10.21 -17.05 8.46
C PRO A 56 10.53 -15.57 8.26
N THR A 57 10.57 -14.79 9.33
CA THR A 57 10.92 -13.37 9.30
C THR A 57 12.16 -13.13 10.16
N PHE A 58 12.86 -12.02 9.97
CA PHE A 58 13.73 -11.50 11.03
C PHE A 58 12.85 -10.75 12.03
N LEU A 59 13.37 -10.48 13.24
CA LEU A 59 12.62 -10.12 14.44
C LEU A 59 11.55 -9.02 14.30
N ASP A 60 11.50 -8.29 13.19
CA ASP A 60 10.37 -7.46 12.83
C ASP A 60 10.27 -7.39 11.27
N PRO A 61 9.29 -8.04 10.62
CA PRO A 61 9.07 -7.88 9.17
C PRO A 61 8.62 -6.46 8.83
N PHE A 62 8.08 -5.75 9.82
CA PHE A 62 7.82 -4.32 9.77
C PHE A 62 9.00 -3.51 10.27
N GLN A 63 10.19 -4.08 10.50
CA GLN A 63 11.32 -3.30 10.98
C GLN A 63 11.70 -2.26 9.94
N ASP A 64 11.70 -2.67 8.67
CA ASP A 64 11.92 -1.75 7.57
C ASP A 64 10.78 -0.74 7.49
N GLU A 65 9.52 -1.09 7.78
CA GLU A 65 8.35 -0.20 7.74
C GLU A 65 8.20 0.72 8.97
N ILE A 66 8.70 0.31 10.14
CA ILE A 66 8.78 1.05 11.41
C ILE A 66 10.01 1.96 11.41
N GLN A 67 11.11 1.52 10.77
CA GLN A 67 12.29 2.35 10.53
C GLN A 67 12.11 3.26 9.30
N ASN A 68 11.17 2.93 8.41
CA ASN A 68 10.73 3.80 7.34
C ASN A 68 9.87 4.91 7.96
N ASN A 69 10.46 6.10 8.15
CA ASN A 69 9.71 7.29 8.55
C ASN A 69 8.73 7.78 7.47
N ASP A 70 8.62 7.07 6.34
CA ASP A 70 7.70 7.39 5.28
C ASP A 70 6.26 7.05 5.68
N SER A 71 5.38 8.04 5.54
CA SER A 71 3.93 7.85 5.64
C SER A 71 3.39 7.33 4.31
N TYR A 72 2.28 6.60 4.35
CA TYR A 72 1.54 6.22 3.15
C TYR A 72 0.65 7.37 2.69
N TYR A 73 0.71 7.68 1.40
CA TYR A 73 -0.06 8.74 0.75
C TYR A 73 -0.91 8.16 -0.38
N SER A 74 -2.13 8.67 -0.48
CA SER A 74 -2.99 8.56 -1.64
C SER A 74 -3.01 9.90 -2.37
N ILE A 75 -2.71 9.90 -3.65
CA ILE A 75 -2.80 11.06 -4.53
C ILE A 75 -3.88 10.76 -5.54
N SER A 76 -4.90 11.61 -5.57
CA SER A 76 -5.95 11.58 -6.58
C SER A 76 -5.80 12.78 -7.50
N SER A 77 -6.06 12.59 -8.80
CA SER A 77 -6.07 13.72 -9.72
C SER A 77 -7.07 13.57 -10.85
N GLN A 78 -7.54 14.72 -11.35
CA GLN A 78 -8.47 14.81 -12.46
C GLN A 78 -7.95 15.78 -13.51
N LEU A 79 -8.01 15.39 -14.78
CA LEU A 79 -7.62 16.23 -15.91
C LEU A 79 -8.83 17.01 -16.44
N ILE A 80 -8.88 18.30 -16.14
CA ILE A 80 -9.96 19.22 -16.53
C ILE A 80 -9.35 20.41 -17.28
N ASP A 81 -9.80 20.68 -18.51
CA ASP A 81 -9.33 21.80 -19.32
C ASP A 81 -7.79 21.93 -19.42
N ASN A 82 -7.10 20.81 -19.68
CA ASN A 82 -5.63 20.70 -19.70
C ASN A 82 -4.94 21.10 -18.39
N LYS A 83 -5.66 21.06 -17.27
CA LYS A 83 -5.11 21.20 -15.93
C LYS A 83 -5.33 19.92 -15.16
N LEU A 84 -4.26 19.42 -14.59
CA LEU A 84 -4.33 18.31 -13.67
C LEU A 84 -4.52 18.87 -12.26
N GLU A 85 -5.73 18.73 -11.75
CA GLU A 85 -6.07 19.09 -10.38
C GLU A 85 -5.69 17.93 -9.46
N ILE A 86 -4.83 18.19 -8.48
CA ILE A 86 -4.22 17.16 -7.65
C ILE A 86 -4.69 17.36 -6.20
N GLU A 87 -5.06 16.25 -5.57
CA GLU A 87 -5.33 16.17 -4.14
C GLU A 87 -4.42 15.09 -3.54
N ILE A 88 -3.87 15.38 -2.37
CA ILE A 88 -3.03 14.45 -1.62
C ILE A 88 -3.56 14.26 -0.21
N CYS A 89 -3.59 13.00 0.19
CA CYS A 89 -4.02 12.58 1.51
C CYS A 89 -2.99 11.64 2.13
N LYS A 90 -2.60 11.93 3.37
CA LYS A 90 -1.87 10.99 4.22
C LYS A 90 -2.87 10.00 4.81
N THR A 91 -2.75 8.72 4.50
CA THR A 91 -3.68 7.69 4.99
C THR A 91 -2.95 6.48 5.56
N SER A 92 -3.49 5.91 6.63
CA SER A 92 -2.98 4.68 7.25
C SER A 92 -4.01 3.55 7.25
N PHE A 93 -5.24 3.81 6.78
CA PHE A 93 -6.37 2.89 6.94
C PHE A 93 -6.68 2.08 5.67
N ALA A 94 -6.23 2.54 4.49
CA ALA A 94 -6.46 1.89 3.20
C ALA A 94 -5.14 1.76 2.43
N VAL A 95 -4.26 0.86 2.91
CA VAL A 95 -2.99 0.56 2.24
C VAL A 95 -3.24 -0.50 1.15
N VAL A 96 -3.16 -0.08 -0.11
CA VAL A 96 -3.36 -0.94 -1.29
C VAL A 96 -1.99 -1.34 -1.85
N LEU A 97 -1.34 -2.31 -1.20
CA LEU A 97 0.04 -2.70 -1.52
C LEU A 97 0.25 -3.12 -2.98
N SER A 98 -0.76 -3.70 -3.64
CA SER A 98 -0.70 -4.13 -5.03
C SER A 98 -0.53 -2.98 -6.04
N GLU A 99 -0.90 -1.76 -5.66
CA GLU A 99 -0.90 -0.57 -6.52
C GLU A 99 0.22 0.42 -6.16
N VAL A 100 0.97 0.15 -5.10
CA VAL A 100 2.02 1.05 -4.61
C VAL A 100 3.09 1.31 -5.69
N GLY A 101 3.35 2.60 -5.91
CA GLY A 101 4.39 3.06 -6.84
C GLY A 101 4.01 2.94 -8.32
N ARG A 102 2.74 2.65 -8.63
CA ARG A 102 2.22 2.58 -10.00
C ARG A 102 1.10 3.60 -10.17
N LEU A 103 1.04 4.24 -11.34
CA LEU A 103 -0.09 5.10 -11.67
C LEU A 103 -1.30 4.21 -12.00
N ARG A 104 -2.43 4.50 -11.37
CA ARG A 104 -3.73 4.03 -11.81
C ARG A 104 -4.31 5.09 -12.73
N VAL A 105 -4.65 4.69 -13.95
CA VAL A 105 -5.19 5.61 -14.94
C VAL A 105 -6.58 5.14 -15.32
N ASP A 106 -7.56 6.01 -15.06
CA ASP A 106 -8.94 5.80 -15.43
C ASP A 106 -9.26 6.73 -16.61
N ASP A 107 -9.56 6.16 -17.78
CA ASP A 107 -9.82 6.91 -19.02
C ASP A 107 -11.04 7.83 -18.87
N ALA A 108 -11.03 8.96 -19.57
CA ALA A 108 -12.16 9.89 -19.59
C ALA A 108 -13.43 9.22 -20.15
N THR A 109 -14.57 9.55 -19.54
CA THR A 109 -15.90 9.13 -20.00
C THR A 109 -16.76 10.35 -20.29
N SER A 110 -17.99 10.14 -20.78
CA SER A 110 -18.96 11.24 -20.96
C SER A 110 -19.38 11.90 -19.64
N GLU A 111 -19.16 11.23 -18.51
CA GLU A 111 -19.63 11.68 -17.19
C GLU A 111 -18.49 12.13 -16.27
N LYS A 112 -17.24 11.73 -16.56
CA LYS A 112 -16.09 11.98 -15.69
C LYS A 112 -14.83 12.31 -16.49
N PRO A 113 -13.99 13.25 -16.01
CA PRO A 113 -12.68 13.52 -16.61
C PRO A 113 -11.76 12.29 -16.46
N MET A 114 -10.65 12.30 -17.18
CA MET A 114 -9.58 11.32 -16.98
C MET A 114 -9.00 11.48 -15.58
N GLU A 115 -8.79 10.37 -14.88
CA GLU A 115 -8.20 10.36 -13.54
C GLU A 115 -6.83 9.66 -13.57
N ILE A 116 -5.87 10.23 -12.84
CA ILE A 116 -4.52 9.66 -12.72
C ILE A 116 -4.13 9.66 -11.24
N ASN A 117 -4.11 8.48 -10.64
CA ASN A 117 -4.01 8.32 -9.19
C ASN A 117 -2.73 7.54 -8.82
N LEU A 118 -2.20 7.78 -7.61
CA LEU A 118 -1.02 7.10 -7.10
C LEU A 118 -1.14 6.81 -5.61
N HIS A 119 -0.79 5.59 -5.24
CA HIS A 119 -0.48 5.23 -3.86
C HIS A 119 1.03 5.09 -3.67
N CYS A 120 1.59 5.72 -2.64
CA CYS A 120 3.02 5.60 -2.36
C CYS A 120 3.37 5.85 -0.90
N PHE A 121 4.49 5.27 -0.45
CA PHE A 121 5.17 5.70 0.77
C PHE A 121 6.06 6.90 0.47
N ALA A 122 6.02 7.94 1.31
CA ALA A 122 6.95 9.06 1.27
C ALA A 122 7.16 9.68 2.67
N ARG A 123 8.32 10.29 2.92
CA ARG A 123 8.62 11.03 4.17
C ARG A 123 7.80 12.30 4.40
N SER A 124 7.18 12.87 3.36
CA SER A 124 6.31 14.05 3.42
C SER A 124 5.41 14.15 2.19
N GLU A 125 4.39 15.00 2.26
CA GLU A 125 3.48 15.34 1.16
C GLU A 125 4.27 15.81 -0.07
N GLU A 126 5.27 16.69 0.11
CA GLU A 126 6.07 17.20 -1.01
C GLU A 126 6.83 16.08 -1.71
N LYS A 127 7.31 15.09 -0.96
CA LYS A 127 8.03 13.94 -1.51
C LYS A 127 7.10 12.96 -2.22
N ALA A 128 5.86 12.82 -1.76
CA ALA A 128 4.85 12.06 -2.47
C ALA A 128 4.47 12.75 -3.80
N ILE A 129 4.27 14.07 -3.79
CA ILE A 129 3.99 14.85 -5.00
C ILE A 129 5.16 14.83 -5.99
N GLU A 130 6.41 14.89 -5.52
CA GLU A 130 7.59 14.73 -6.38
C GLU A 130 7.59 13.37 -7.10
N LYS A 131 7.28 12.29 -6.37
CA LYS A 131 7.15 10.95 -6.97
C LYS A 131 6.04 10.90 -8.01
N PHE A 132 4.88 11.47 -7.71
CA PHE A 132 3.75 11.57 -8.63
C PHE A 132 4.11 12.34 -9.91
N ASN A 133 4.71 13.52 -9.76
CA ASN A 133 5.10 14.37 -10.89
C ASN A 133 6.12 13.70 -11.82
N ASN A 134 7.06 12.91 -11.26
CA ASN A 134 8.01 12.16 -12.08
C ASN A 134 7.28 11.09 -12.90
N LEU A 135 6.46 10.26 -12.26
CA LEU A 135 5.72 9.19 -12.94
C LEU A 135 4.76 9.75 -14.00
N ILE A 136 4.06 10.84 -13.69
CA ILE A 136 3.07 11.40 -14.60
C ILE A 136 3.72 12.14 -15.77
N SER A 137 4.92 12.70 -15.58
CA SER A 137 5.70 13.27 -16.68
C SER A 137 6.13 12.19 -17.66
N ASP A 138 6.55 11.03 -17.18
CA ASP A 138 6.91 9.88 -18.02
C ASP A 138 5.68 9.37 -18.78
N TYR A 139 4.56 9.17 -18.07
CA TYR A 139 3.28 8.78 -18.67
C TYR A 139 2.80 9.78 -19.73
N ALA A 140 2.82 11.08 -19.44
CA ALA A 140 2.39 12.11 -20.37
C ALA A 140 3.26 12.12 -21.64
N LYS A 141 4.56 11.89 -21.51
CA LYS A 141 5.48 11.78 -22.65
C LYS A 141 5.19 10.55 -23.50
N GLU A 142 4.97 9.40 -22.88
CA GLU A 142 4.66 8.14 -23.58
C GLU A 142 3.33 8.23 -24.34
N HIS A 143 2.36 8.96 -23.79
CA HIS A 143 1.01 9.08 -24.33
C HIS A 143 0.73 10.40 -25.09
N ASN A 144 1.75 11.24 -25.30
CA ASN A 144 1.64 12.56 -25.94
C ASN A 144 0.56 13.48 -25.30
N LEU A 145 0.46 13.46 -23.98
CA LEU A 145 -0.45 14.30 -23.20
C LEU A 145 0.21 15.63 -22.84
N HIS A 146 -0.58 16.69 -22.83
CA HIS A 146 -0.13 18.04 -22.47
C HIS A 146 -1.08 18.67 -21.46
N PHE A 147 -0.61 18.86 -20.23
CA PHE A 147 -1.36 19.52 -19.17
C PHE A 147 -0.44 20.28 -18.23
N LEU A 148 -1.02 21.25 -17.53
CA LEU A 148 -0.38 21.95 -16.42
C LEU A 148 -0.78 21.28 -15.12
N THR A 149 0.19 20.98 -14.26
CA THR A 149 -0.12 20.55 -12.89
C THR A 149 -0.53 21.78 -12.08
N SER A 150 -1.77 21.81 -11.60
CA SER A 150 -2.22 22.82 -10.64
C SER A 150 -1.53 22.61 -9.29
N PRO A 151 -1.44 23.64 -8.42
CA PRO A 151 -1.09 23.44 -7.03
C PRO A 151 -1.96 22.35 -6.40
N TYR A 152 -1.36 21.46 -5.62
CA TYR A 152 -2.09 20.37 -4.99
C TYR A 152 -2.81 20.84 -3.71
N ARG A 153 -3.94 20.20 -3.41
CA ARG A 153 -4.65 20.37 -2.14
C ARG A 153 -4.28 19.24 -1.19
N ILE A 154 -4.08 19.57 0.07
CA ILE A 154 -3.89 18.57 1.14
C ILE A 154 -5.26 18.37 1.79
N THR A 155 -5.74 17.13 1.86
CA THR A 155 -6.98 16.78 2.56
C THR A 155 -6.71 16.01 3.84
N ASP A 156 -7.59 16.23 4.82
CA ASP A 156 -7.52 15.55 6.11
C ASP A 156 -7.84 14.06 5.93
N SER A 157 -7.08 13.20 6.63
CA SER A 157 -7.11 11.73 6.48
C SER A 157 -8.50 11.10 6.61
N ASP A 158 -9.41 11.75 7.34
CA ASP A 158 -10.74 11.24 7.67
C ASP A 158 -11.74 11.41 6.50
N GLN A 159 -11.36 12.10 5.43
CA GLN A 159 -12.21 12.38 4.26
C GLN A 159 -11.79 11.63 2.99
N CYS A 160 -10.78 10.77 3.08
CA CYS A 160 -10.21 10.11 1.91
C CYS A 160 -10.95 8.80 1.59
N TYR A 161 -11.98 8.90 0.74
CA TYR A 161 -12.68 7.76 0.13
C TYR A 161 -13.07 8.06 -1.32
#